data_AF-A0A7C4W189-F1
#
_entry.id   AF-A0A7C4W189-F1
#
_cell.length_a   1.000
_cell.length_b   1.000
_cell.length_c   1.000
_cell.angle_alpha   90.00
_cell.angle_beta   90.00
_cell.angle_gamma   90.00
#
_symmetry.space_group_name_H-M   'P 1'
#
loop_
_entity.id
_entity.type
_entity.pdbx_description
1 polymer ?
#
loop_
_entity_poly.entity_id
_entity_poly.type
_entity_poly.pdbx_seq_one_letter_code
_entity_poly.pdbx_strand_id
1 'polypeptide(L)' 'MAKCPKCGAEVATPTKTWTLAPKGRKPVTIGLFKCPNGHFFRAGVK' A
#
# COMPACT_ATOMS: atom_id res chain seq x y z
N MET A 1 1.96 -9.05 3.32
CA MET A 1 1.13 -8.90 2.10
C MET A 1 0.04 -7.88 2.39
N ALA A 2 -0.27 -7.00 1.44
CA ALA A 2 -1.29 -5.98 1.64
C ALA A 2 -2.67 -6.54 1.27
N LYS A 3 -3.63 -6.39 2.17
CA LYS A 3 -5.01 -6.84 1.96
C LYS A 3 -5.82 -5.76 1.25
N CYS A 4 -6.44 -6.11 0.13
CA CYS A 4 -7.35 -5.23 -0.58
C CYS A 4 -8.58 -4.93 0.29
N PRO A 5 -8.90 -3.65 0.57
CA PRO A 5 -10.02 -3.28 1.44
C PRO A 5 -11.40 -3.57 0.81
N LYS A 6 -11.47 -3.79 -0.51
CA LYS A 6 -12.74 -4.02 -1.22
C LYS A 6 -13.11 -5.49 -1.35
N CYS A 7 -12.14 -6.36 -1.64
CA CYS A 7 -12.41 -7.76 -1.96
C CYS A 7 -11.63 -8.75 -1.07
N GLY A 8 -10.80 -8.25 -0.16
CA GLY A 8 -10.03 -9.09 0.76
C GLY A 8 -8.83 -9.83 0.13
N ALA A 9 -8.59 -9.69 -1.17
CA ALA A 9 -7.44 -10.30 -1.84
C ALA A 9 -6.11 -9.81 -1.24
N GLU A 10 -5.15 -10.73 -1.07
CA GLU A 10 -3.82 -10.41 -0.58
C GLU A 10 -2.86 -10.19 -1.74
N VAL A 11 -2.17 -9.06 -1.75
CA VAL A 11 -1.20 -8.70 -2.78
C VAL A 11 0.16 -8.50 -2.13
N ALA A 12 1.15 -9.27 -2.57
CA ALA A 12 2.48 -9.24 -1.95
C ALA A 12 3.30 -8.01 -2.36
N THR A 13 3.30 -7.67 -3.65
CA THR A 13 4.20 -6.67 -4.22
C THR A 13 3.47 -5.36 -4.55
N PRO A 14 3.96 -4.22 -4.05
CA PRO A 14 3.47 -2.91 -4.50
C PRO A 14 4.00 -2.60 -5.91
N THR A 15 3.15 -1.98 -6.73
CA THR A 15 3.53 -1.42 -8.03
C THR A 15 4.44 -0.19 -7.89
N LYS A 16 4.24 0.61 -6.83
CA LYS A 16 5.08 1.77 -6.51
C LYS A 16 5.13 1.99 -5.01
N THR A 17 6.27 2.44 -4.51
CA THR A 17 6.46 2.80 -3.10
C THR A 17 6.95 4.24 -2.96
N TRP A 18 6.54 4.92 -1.89
CA TRP A 18 7.06 6.22 -1.50
C TRP A 18 6.99 6.40 0.01
N THR A 19 7.84 7.27 0.54
CA THR A 19 7.91 7.58 1.97
C THR A 19 7.23 8.92 2.25
N LEU A 20 6.32 8.95 3.21
CA LEU A 20 5.79 10.17 3.79
C LEU A 20 6.51 10.43 5.11
N ALA A 21 7.31 11.49 5.17
CA ALA A 21 8.09 11.88 6.35
C ALA A 21 7.77 13.33 6.78
N PRO A 22 6.61 13.57 7.43
CA PRO A 22 6.29 14.89 7.98
C PRO A 22 7.21 15.24 9.15
N LYS A 23 7.60 16.51 9.28
CA LYS A 23 8.41 17.01 10.41
C LYS A 23 7.68 16.73 11.74
N GLY A 24 8.40 16.14 12.70
CA GLY A 24 7.88 15.84 14.04
C GLY A 24 6.98 14.59 14.13
N ARG A 25 6.85 13.79 13.07
CA ARG A 25 6.10 12.52 13.10
C ARG A 25 6.96 11.37 12.55
N LYS A 26 6.64 10.14 12.96
CA LYS A 26 7.30 8.94 12.43
C LYS A 26 7.01 8.81 10.92
N PRO A 27 8.04 8.63 10.08
CA PRO A 27 7.84 8.37 8.66
C PRO A 27 7.03 7.09 8.43
N VAL A 28 6.22 7.09 7.38
CA VAL A 28 5.50 5.91 6.91
C VAL A 28 5.80 5.64 5.45
N THR A 29 6.09 4.39 5.11
CA THR A 29 6.25 3.95 3.72
C THR A 29 4.90 3.47 3.21
N ILE A 30 4.42 4.05 2.10
CA ILE A 30 3.18 3.66 1.45
C ILE A 30 3.50 2.96 0.15
N GLY A 31 2.80 1.86 -0.10
CA GLY A 31 2.79 1.12 -1.36
C GLY A 31 1.46 1.30 -2.08
N LEU A 32 1.51 1.49 -3.40
CA LEU A 32 0.38 1.36 -4.30
C LEU A 32 0.34 -0.08 -4.82
N PHE A 33 -0.76 -0.78 -4.61
CA PHE A 33 -0.96 -2.17 -5.04
C PHE A 33 -2.03 -2.23 -6.12
N LYS A 34 -1.86 -3.14 -7.09
CA LYS A 34 -2.89 -3.47 -8.07
C LYS A 34 -3.65 -4.71 -7.58
N CYS A 35 -4.94 -4.55 -7.34
CA CYS A 35 -5.82 -5.65 -6.97
C CYS A 35 -6.03 -6.58 -8.19
N PRO A 36 -6.16 -7.90 -8.00
CA PRO A 36 -6.54 -8.82 -9.08
C PRO A 36 -7.84 -8.41 -9.79
N ASN A 37 -8.75 -7.75 -9.07
CA ASN A 37 -10.01 -7.21 -9.60
C ASN A 37 -9.83 -5.87 -10.36
N GLY A 38 -8.61 -5.54 -10.78
CA GLY A 38 -8.30 -4.44 -11.71
C GLY A 38 -8.13 -3.05 -11.11
N HIS A 39 -8.60 -2.79 -9.89
CA HIS A 39 -8.46 -1.48 -9.24
C HIS A 39 -7.17 -1.37 -8.40
N PHE A 40 -6.75 -0.14 -8.10
CA PHE A 40 -5.59 0.12 -7.25
C PHE A 40 -6.01 0.46 -5.81
N PHE A 41 -5.15 0.12 -4.85
CA PHE A 41 -5.31 0.51 -3.44
C PHE A 41 -3.96 0.85 -2.81
N ARG A 42 -3.98 1.64 -1.73
CA ARG A 42 -2.77 2.03 -0.98
C ARG A 42 -2.75 1.29 0.34
N ALA A 43 -1.58 0.81 0.75
CA ALA A 43 -1.38 0.23 2.07
C ALA A 43 0.02 0.59 2.59
N GLY A 44 0.17 0.61 3.92
CA GLY A 44 1.48 0.76 4.55
C GLY A 44 2.36 -0.44 4.20
N VAL A 45 3.58 -0.17 3.77
CA VAL A 45 4.64 -1.17 3.61
C VAL A 45 5.43 -1.17 4.90
N LYS A 46 5.44 -2.30 5.59
CA LYS A 46 6.11 -2.47 6.88
C LYS A 46 7.38 -3.27 6.68
#